data_AF-A0A497FV82-F1
#
_entry.id   AF-A0A497FV82-F1
#
_cell.length_a   1.000
_cell.length_b   1.000
_cell.length_c   1.000
_cell.angle_alpha   90.00
_cell.angle_beta   90.00
_cell.angle_gamma   90.00
#
_symmetry.space_group_name_H-M   'P 1'
#
loop_
_entity.id
_entity.type
_entity.pdbx_description
1 polymer ?
#
loop_
_entity_poly.entity_id
_entity_poly.type
_entity_poly.pdbx_seq_one_letter_code
_entity_poly.pdbx_strand_id
1 'polypeptide(L)'
;MPRSYLRKLKILEVFQKIVLKRALLCMVKTNPHDHTLYKLRLQELEKLAEVAGYKVVERVVQVRWREHSSFCVGKGKVDEIKDLIRDKNIDIVIFYNILKSNQKYNLEKAFEVQVIDRYDLILEIFDKSASDKISKLQIELARLTKAFPYEKLKAGIRYLTEHPGKKSMGEYAYHSVIKQLRKRIKRVKSELGVLREIREKRIRERKEKGKPIICLTGFYGAGKTSIFNRLTGLSKPVTGRPFTTLSSKYYLINNHTLEMFIIDTIGFALDLDPRLVESFNLTLNDIKASDIVLLIVDISDPIGILLLKLKTSLQILRDLGVTHDKIILVLNKIDKINESEIKKKIVFLHGYISVFEYVLVSAKTGEGFEDLLNKIYRKLYETKPALLQVASDTT
;
A
#
# COMPACT_ATOMS: atom_id res chain seq x y z
N MET A 1 -15.64 2.24 47.81
CA MET A 1 -14.73 2.62 46.70
C MET A 1 -15.21 3.91 46.05
N PRO A 2 -14.32 4.85 45.70
CA PRO A 2 -14.73 6.14 45.13
C PRO A 2 -15.44 5.95 43.78
N ARG A 3 -16.53 6.70 43.53
CA ARG A 3 -17.28 6.69 42.25
C ARG A 3 -16.39 6.98 41.02
N SER A 4 -15.26 7.65 41.21
CA SER A 4 -14.24 7.91 40.16
C SER A 4 -13.51 6.64 39.72
N TYR A 5 -13.33 5.66 40.61
CA TYR A 5 -12.67 4.38 40.32
C TYR A 5 -13.59 3.44 39.52
N LEU A 6 -14.88 3.41 39.84
CA LEU A 6 -15.90 2.66 39.10
C LEU A 6 -16.14 3.23 37.69
N ARG A 7 -16.02 4.55 37.49
CA ARG A 7 -16.03 5.17 36.15
C ARG A 7 -14.78 4.81 35.34
N LYS A 8 -13.59 4.77 35.97
CA LYS A 8 -12.36 4.30 35.31
C LYS A 8 -12.44 2.82 34.93
N LEU A 9 -13.02 1.97 35.80
CA LEU A 9 -13.26 0.56 35.51
C LEU A 9 -14.29 0.35 34.40
N LYS A 10 -15.40 1.11 34.38
CA LYS A 10 -16.35 1.08 33.24
C LYS A 10 -15.75 1.60 31.94
N ILE A 11 -14.89 2.61 31.99
CA ILE A 11 -14.18 3.10 30.79
C ILE A 11 -13.15 2.05 30.33
N LEU A 12 -12.46 1.38 31.24
CA LEU A 12 -11.55 0.27 30.93
C LEU A 12 -12.29 -0.96 30.37
N GLU A 13 -13.50 -1.28 30.87
CA GLU A 13 -14.38 -2.32 30.30
C GLU A 13 -14.93 -1.93 28.92
N VAL A 14 -15.27 -0.66 28.70
CA VAL A 14 -15.69 -0.16 27.37
C VAL A 14 -14.54 -0.21 26.37
N PHE A 15 -13.28 -0.08 26.82
CA PHE A 15 -12.09 -0.29 25.98
C PHE A 15 -11.77 -1.77 25.70
N GLN A 16 -12.47 -2.73 26.32
CA GLN A 16 -12.15 -4.16 26.24
C GLN A 16 -13.07 -5.03 25.36
N LYS A 17 -13.95 -4.44 24.52
CA LYS A 17 -14.60 -5.17 23.40
C LYS A 17 -14.78 -4.29 22.16
N ILE A 18 -13.69 -3.93 21.48
CA ILE A 18 -13.79 -3.80 20.02
C ILE A 18 -13.99 -5.23 19.51
N VAL A 19 -15.24 -5.63 19.31
CA VAL A 19 -15.53 -6.91 18.63
C VAL A 19 -15.04 -6.75 17.20
N LEU A 20 -13.83 -7.22 16.93
CA LEU A 20 -13.29 -7.26 15.57
C LEU A 20 -14.23 -8.11 14.73
N LYS A 21 -14.66 -7.58 13.58
CA LYS A 21 -15.47 -8.31 12.62
C LYS A 21 -14.72 -9.58 12.20
N ARG A 22 -15.42 -10.71 12.21
CA ARG A 22 -14.90 -12.04 11.85
C ARG A 22 -14.84 -12.15 10.34
N ALA A 23 -13.66 -12.42 9.80
CA ALA A 23 -13.42 -12.46 8.36
C ALA A 23 -13.08 -13.87 7.88
N LEU A 24 -13.63 -14.23 6.72
CA LEU A 24 -13.16 -15.36 5.91
C LEU A 24 -12.33 -14.83 4.74
N LEU A 25 -11.13 -15.37 4.56
CA LEU A 25 -10.31 -15.06 3.41
C LEU A 25 -10.62 -16.03 2.28
N CYS A 26 -10.81 -15.54 1.07
CA CYS A 26 -11.06 -16.36 -0.10
C CYS A 26 -10.04 -16.06 -1.21
N MET A 27 -9.50 -17.10 -1.85
CA MET A 27 -8.58 -16.96 -2.97
C MET A 27 -8.90 -17.96 -4.07
N VAL A 28 -8.92 -17.47 -5.32
CA VAL A 28 -8.92 -18.32 -6.50
C VAL A 28 -7.51 -18.37 -7.07
N LYS A 29 -6.89 -19.54 -6.96
CA LYS A 29 -5.56 -19.81 -7.50
C LYS A 29 -5.70 -20.18 -8.98
N THR A 30 -5.34 -19.25 -9.86
CA THR A 30 -5.43 -19.41 -11.33
C THR A 30 -4.27 -20.16 -11.97
N ASN A 31 -3.12 -20.25 -11.28
CA ASN A 31 -1.98 -21.04 -11.70
C ASN A 31 -1.88 -22.30 -10.81
N PRO A 32 -2.26 -23.50 -11.30
CA PRO A 32 -2.22 -24.74 -10.51
C PRO A 32 -0.82 -25.09 -9.98
N HIS A 33 0.24 -24.75 -10.71
CA HIS A 33 1.63 -25.04 -10.37
C HIS A 33 2.25 -24.05 -9.37
N ASP A 34 1.50 -23.04 -8.93
CA ASP A 34 1.93 -22.16 -7.85
C ASP A 34 1.82 -22.89 -6.50
N HIS A 35 2.87 -23.59 -6.07
CA HIS A 35 2.86 -24.35 -4.80
C HIS A 35 3.22 -23.51 -3.57
N THR A 36 3.88 -22.37 -3.76
CA THR A 36 4.50 -21.60 -2.65
C THR A 36 4.01 -20.16 -2.60
N LEU A 37 3.88 -19.50 -3.74
CA LEU A 37 3.55 -18.07 -3.81
C LEU A 37 2.12 -17.79 -3.36
N TYR A 38 1.16 -18.68 -3.64
CA TYR A 38 -0.21 -18.52 -3.13
C TYR A 38 -0.28 -18.46 -1.59
N LYS A 39 0.55 -19.24 -0.89
CA LYS A 39 0.59 -19.24 0.58
C LYS A 39 1.08 -17.89 1.10
N LEU A 40 2.10 -17.33 0.45
CA LEU A 40 2.64 -16.01 0.79
C LEU A 40 1.62 -14.89 0.56
N ARG A 41 0.92 -14.95 -0.58
CA ARG A 41 -0.18 -14.03 -0.91
C ARG A 41 -1.32 -14.09 0.11
N LEU A 42 -1.69 -15.29 0.55
CA LEU A 42 -2.73 -15.48 1.55
C LEU A 42 -2.28 -14.99 2.93
N GLN A 43 -1.03 -15.25 3.32
CA GLN A 43 -0.43 -14.70 4.54
C GLN A 43 -0.36 -13.17 4.52
N GLU A 44 -0.08 -12.57 3.35
CA GLU A 44 -0.13 -11.13 3.19
C GLU A 44 -1.56 -10.59 3.31
N LEU A 45 -2.53 -11.24 2.66
CA LEU A 45 -3.94 -10.85 2.77
C LEU A 45 -4.42 -10.89 4.22
N GLU A 46 -4.00 -11.89 4.98
CA GLU A 46 -4.27 -11.99 6.41
C GLU A 46 -3.68 -10.82 7.19
N LYS A 47 -2.40 -10.47 6.97
CA LYS A 47 -1.79 -9.29 7.59
C LYS A 47 -2.53 -8.01 7.23
N LEU A 48 -2.97 -7.86 5.99
CA LEU A 48 -3.79 -6.71 5.57
C LEU A 48 -5.13 -6.70 6.32
N ALA A 49 -5.80 -7.85 6.45
CA ALA A 49 -7.06 -7.98 7.17
C ALA A 49 -6.91 -7.61 8.65
N GLU A 50 -5.87 -8.10 9.32
CA GLU A 50 -5.57 -7.77 10.71
C GLU A 50 -5.32 -6.27 10.91
N VAL A 51 -4.56 -5.64 10.00
CA VAL A 51 -4.30 -4.18 10.04
C VAL A 51 -5.58 -3.38 9.79
N ALA A 52 -6.47 -3.88 8.94
CA ALA A 52 -7.80 -3.32 8.75
C ALA A 52 -8.76 -3.61 9.92
N GLY A 53 -8.32 -4.32 10.97
CA GLY A 53 -9.11 -4.57 12.18
C GLY A 53 -10.10 -5.73 12.02
N TYR A 54 -9.81 -6.68 11.15
CA TYR A 54 -10.56 -7.93 11.01
C TYR A 54 -9.88 -9.06 11.77
N LYS A 55 -10.70 -9.95 12.35
CA LYS A 55 -10.23 -11.21 12.92
C LYS A 55 -10.42 -12.31 11.88
N VAL A 56 -9.35 -12.81 11.30
CA VAL A 56 -9.42 -13.92 10.33
C VAL A 56 -9.75 -15.22 11.05
N VAL A 57 -10.87 -15.85 10.68
CA VAL A 57 -11.37 -17.09 11.32
C VAL A 57 -11.35 -18.30 10.39
N GLU A 58 -11.28 -18.08 9.08
CA GLU A 58 -11.22 -19.14 8.08
C GLU A 58 -10.52 -18.65 6.80
N ARG A 59 -9.93 -19.59 6.06
CA ARG A 59 -9.26 -19.38 4.78
C ARG A 59 -9.71 -20.44 3.79
N VAL A 60 -10.27 -19.99 2.67
CA VAL A 60 -10.74 -20.83 1.57
C VAL A 60 -9.90 -20.57 0.33
N VAL A 61 -9.37 -21.62 -0.26
CA VAL A 61 -8.64 -21.56 -1.54
C VAL A 61 -9.31 -22.51 -2.53
N GLN A 62 -9.59 -22.01 -3.74
CA GLN A 62 -10.04 -22.84 -4.85
C GLN A 62 -9.04 -22.76 -6.00
N VAL A 63 -8.57 -23.92 -6.46
CA VAL A 63 -7.76 -23.99 -7.68
C VAL A 63 -8.68 -24.06 -8.89
N ARG A 64 -8.46 -23.17 -9.86
CA ARG A 64 -9.20 -23.13 -11.13
C ARG A 64 -8.29 -22.59 -12.21
N TRP A 65 -8.45 -22.98 -13.47
CA TRP A 65 -7.70 -22.35 -14.57
C TRP A 65 -8.09 -20.88 -14.80
N ARG A 66 -9.36 -20.55 -14.55
CA ARG A 66 -9.91 -19.20 -14.66
C ARG A 66 -10.96 -18.96 -13.59
N GLU A 67 -11.06 -17.71 -13.17
CA GLU A 67 -12.12 -17.25 -12.28
C GLU A 67 -13.50 -17.49 -12.92
N HIS A 68 -14.47 -17.90 -12.10
CA HIS A 68 -15.85 -18.04 -12.53
C HIS A 68 -16.44 -16.66 -12.84
N SER A 69 -17.09 -16.53 -14.00
CA SER A 69 -17.62 -15.26 -14.51
C SER A 69 -18.62 -14.58 -13.55
N SER A 70 -19.38 -15.37 -12.80
CA SER A 70 -20.47 -14.89 -11.95
C SER A 70 -20.13 -14.78 -10.47
N PHE A 71 -19.10 -15.49 -9.98
CA PHE A 71 -18.83 -15.62 -8.53
C PHE A 71 -17.34 -15.60 -8.18
N CYS A 72 -16.43 -15.48 -9.16
CA CYS A 72 -14.99 -15.71 -9.02
C CYS A 72 -14.65 -17.18 -8.64
N VAL A 73 -15.28 -17.73 -7.62
CA VAL A 73 -15.29 -19.16 -7.25
C VAL A 73 -16.39 -19.94 -7.99
N GLY A 74 -16.26 -21.28 -8.04
CA GLY A 74 -17.30 -22.15 -8.61
C GLY A 74 -18.53 -22.27 -7.71
N LYS A 75 -19.70 -22.59 -8.29
CA LYS A 75 -20.99 -22.66 -7.59
C LYS A 75 -20.96 -23.53 -6.32
N GLY A 76 -20.47 -24.77 -6.41
CA GLY A 76 -20.39 -25.63 -5.21
C GLY A 76 -19.50 -25.07 -4.10
N LYS A 77 -18.50 -24.23 -4.44
CA LYS A 77 -17.67 -23.54 -3.44
C LYS A 77 -18.40 -22.34 -2.84
N VAL A 78 -19.34 -21.72 -3.55
CA VAL A 78 -20.24 -20.71 -2.99
C VAL A 78 -21.10 -21.33 -1.89
N ASP A 79 -21.67 -22.50 -2.13
CA ASP A 79 -22.50 -23.20 -1.14
C ASP A 79 -21.67 -23.57 0.10
N GLU A 80 -20.47 -24.13 -0.08
CA GLU A 80 -19.53 -24.43 1.02
C GLU A 80 -19.17 -23.17 1.84
N ILE A 81 -18.88 -22.05 1.17
CA ILE A 81 -18.59 -20.79 1.86
C ILE A 81 -19.82 -20.28 2.61
N LYS A 82 -21.03 -20.43 2.05
CA LYS A 82 -22.28 -20.03 2.70
C LYS A 82 -22.52 -20.79 4.00
N ASP A 83 -22.18 -22.08 4.03
CA ASP A 83 -22.31 -22.89 5.24
C ASP A 83 -21.26 -22.49 6.27
N LEU A 84 -20.00 -22.29 5.84
CA LEU A 84 -18.95 -21.76 6.72
C LEU A 84 -19.32 -20.42 7.35
N ILE A 85 -19.97 -19.52 6.60
CA ILE A 85 -20.42 -18.21 7.09
C ILE A 85 -21.38 -18.38 8.27
N ARG A 86 -22.34 -19.30 8.15
CA ARG A 86 -23.32 -19.60 9.20
C ARG A 86 -22.64 -20.26 10.40
N ASP A 87 -21.87 -21.31 10.17
CA ASP A 87 -21.24 -22.10 11.24
C ASP A 87 -20.24 -21.29 12.06
N LYS A 88 -19.49 -20.39 11.40
CA LYS A 88 -18.41 -19.62 12.02
C LYS A 88 -18.79 -18.17 12.32
N ASN A 89 -20.05 -17.78 12.14
CA ASN A 89 -20.52 -16.40 12.35
C ASN A 89 -19.60 -15.39 11.67
N ILE A 90 -19.43 -15.51 10.35
CA ILE A 90 -18.54 -14.61 9.58
C ILE A 90 -19.30 -13.33 9.24
N ASP A 91 -18.71 -12.18 9.50
CA ASP A 91 -19.29 -10.87 9.23
C ASP A 91 -18.93 -10.34 7.82
N ILE A 92 -17.81 -10.81 7.28
CA ILE A 92 -17.25 -10.31 6.01
C ILE A 92 -16.43 -11.39 5.29
N VAL A 93 -16.57 -11.45 3.96
CA VAL A 93 -15.71 -12.26 3.10
C VAL A 93 -14.74 -11.37 2.34
N ILE A 94 -13.45 -11.67 2.44
CA ILE A 94 -12.37 -10.90 1.86
C ILE A 94 -11.70 -11.72 0.75
N PHE A 95 -11.85 -11.30 -0.50
CA PHE A 95 -11.22 -11.95 -1.65
C PHE A 95 -9.82 -11.42 -1.92
N TYR A 96 -8.85 -12.30 -2.16
CA TYR A 96 -7.53 -11.92 -2.67
C TYR A 96 -7.62 -11.32 -4.09
N ASN A 97 -8.40 -11.99 -4.94
CA ASN A 97 -8.65 -11.62 -6.34
C ASN A 97 -9.49 -10.34 -6.40
N ILE A 98 -9.26 -9.51 -7.43
CA ILE A 98 -10.05 -8.30 -7.66
C ILE A 98 -11.38 -8.68 -8.29
N LEU A 99 -12.48 -8.38 -7.60
CA LEU A 99 -13.81 -8.78 -8.03
C LEU A 99 -14.38 -7.81 -9.06
N LYS A 100 -15.04 -8.36 -10.08
CA LYS A 100 -15.92 -7.59 -10.98
C LYS A 100 -17.20 -7.22 -10.24
N SER A 101 -17.84 -6.12 -10.65
CA SER A 101 -19.08 -5.64 -10.02
C SER A 101 -20.20 -6.68 -10.00
N ASN A 102 -20.33 -7.49 -11.06
CA ASN A 102 -21.30 -8.58 -11.13
C ASN A 102 -20.95 -9.73 -10.16
N GLN A 103 -19.67 -10.10 -10.06
CA GLN A 103 -19.21 -11.13 -9.12
C GLN A 103 -19.49 -10.70 -7.68
N LYS A 104 -19.11 -9.48 -7.32
CA LYS A 104 -19.38 -8.91 -5.99
C LYS A 104 -20.87 -8.93 -5.66
N TYR A 105 -21.71 -8.42 -6.57
CA TYR A 105 -23.17 -8.40 -6.38
C TYR A 105 -23.76 -9.79 -6.14
N ASN A 106 -23.38 -10.77 -6.96
CA ASN A 106 -23.88 -12.13 -6.84
C ASN A 106 -23.39 -12.82 -5.55
N LEU A 107 -22.14 -12.58 -5.16
CA LEU A 107 -21.58 -13.12 -3.91
C LEU A 107 -22.28 -12.52 -2.68
N GLU A 108 -22.48 -11.20 -2.63
CA GLU A 108 -23.21 -10.55 -1.53
C GLU A 108 -24.65 -11.06 -1.43
N LYS A 109 -25.32 -11.28 -2.57
CA LYS A 109 -26.67 -11.87 -2.58
C LYS A 109 -26.67 -13.32 -2.09
N ALA A 110 -25.65 -14.11 -2.41
CA ALA A 110 -25.57 -15.52 -2.01
C ALA A 110 -25.17 -15.70 -0.54
N PHE A 111 -24.27 -14.84 -0.06
CA PHE A 111 -23.65 -14.92 1.27
C PHE A 111 -24.39 -14.13 2.33
N GLU A 112 -25.19 -13.13 1.95
CA GLU A 112 -25.95 -12.25 2.86
C GLU A 112 -25.06 -11.48 3.86
N VAL A 113 -23.75 -11.41 3.57
CA VAL A 113 -22.76 -10.64 4.33
C VAL A 113 -21.94 -9.75 3.39
N GLN A 114 -21.19 -8.81 3.96
CA GLN A 114 -20.37 -7.90 3.17
C GLN A 114 -19.28 -8.69 2.43
N VAL A 115 -19.08 -8.38 1.14
CA VAL A 115 -17.99 -8.94 0.34
C VAL A 115 -17.09 -7.81 -0.14
N ILE A 116 -15.82 -7.90 0.22
CA ILE A 116 -14.79 -6.99 -0.24
C ILE A 116 -13.69 -7.77 -0.94
N ASP A 117 -12.97 -7.12 -1.82
CA ASP A 117 -11.73 -7.67 -2.36
C ASP A 117 -10.51 -6.98 -1.75
N ARG A 118 -9.33 -7.45 -2.16
CA ARG A 118 -8.06 -6.92 -1.69
C ARG A 118 -7.86 -5.43 -2.00
N TYR A 119 -8.42 -4.91 -3.10
CA TYR A 119 -8.36 -3.49 -3.39
C TYR A 119 -9.16 -2.67 -2.39
N ASP A 120 -10.38 -3.12 -2.04
CA ASP A 120 -11.21 -2.48 -1.02
C ASP A 120 -10.50 -2.50 0.35
N LEU A 121 -9.93 -3.66 0.71
CA LEU A 121 -9.19 -3.84 1.96
C LEU A 121 -8.01 -2.88 2.06
N ILE A 122 -7.23 -2.73 0.99
CA ILE A 122 -6.10 -1.79 0.96
C ILE A 122 -6.59 -0.35 1.13
N LEU A 123 -7.69 0.04 0.48
CA LEU A 123 -8.29 1.37 0.67
C LEU A 123 -8.80 1.61 2.09
N GLU A 124 -9.29 0.58 2.79
CA GLU A 124 -9.66 0.69 4.21
C GLU A 124 -8.44 0.94 5.11
N ILE A 125 -7.33 0.24 4.86
CA ILE A 125 -6.08 0.47 5.59
C ILE A 125 -5.59 1.90 5.33
N PHE A 126 -5.59 2.32 4.07
CA PHE A 126 -5.17 3.68 3.71
C PHE A 126 -6.01 4.76 4.35
N ASP A 127 -7.33 4.57 4.45
CA ASP A 127 -8.24 5.51 5.11
C ASP A 127 -7.90 5.69 6.60
N LYS A 128 -7.52 4.59 7.27
CA LYS A 128 -7.05 4.64 8.67
C LYS A 128 -5.69 5.32 8.83
N SER A 129 -4.81 5.19 7.82
CA SER A 129 -3.47 5.79 7.83
C SER A 129 -3.42 7.24 7.30
N ALA A 130 -4.47 7.70 6.61
CA ALA A 130 -4.48 9.01 5.95
C ALA A 130 -4.65 10.15 6.95
N SER A 131 -3.58 10.94 7.17
CA SER A 131 -3.65 12.14 8.01
C SER A 131 -3.98 13.42 7.23
N ASP A 132 -3.53 13.53 5.99
CA ASP A 132 -3.64 14.77 5.20
C ASP A 132 -4.80 14.75 4.20
N LYS A 133 -5.19 15.96 3.77
CA LYS A 133 -6.33 16.17 2.86
C LYS A 133 -6.12 15.53 1.48
N ILE A 134 -4.89 15.53 0.96
CA ILE A 134 -4.60 14.99 -0.38
C ILE A 134 -4.83 13.47 -0.36
N SER A 135 -4.22 12.77 0.59
CA SER A 135 -4.40 11.32 0.72
C SER A 135 -5.87 10.93 0.95
N LYS A 136 -6.61 11.68 1.78
CA LYS A 136 -8.04 11.44 2.00
C LYS A 136 -8.86 11.59 0.72
N LEU A 137 -8.64 12.66 -0.06
CA LEU A 137 -9.34 12.86 -1.33
C LEU A 137 -8.96 11.81 -2.39
N GLN A 138 -7.70 11.35 -2.41
CA GLN A 138 -7.25 10.27 -3.29
C GLN A 138 -7.94 8.95 -2.98
N ILE A 139 -8.04 8.58 -1.69
CA ILE A 139 -8.76 7.38 -1.24
C ILE A 139 -10.24 7.50 -1.58
N GLU A 140 -10.84 8.66 -1.34
CA GLU A 140 -12.24 8.89 -1.67
C GLU A 140 -12.49 8.74 -3.18
N LEU A 141 -11.64 9.34 -4.01
CA LEU A 141 -11.74 9.20 -5.47
C LEU A 141 -11.64 7.73 -5.90
N ALA A 142 -10.70 6.98 -5.33
CA ALA A 142 -10.51 5.56 -5.60
C ALA A 142 -11.76 4.75 -5.22
N ARG A 143 -12.32 4.98 -4.02
CA ARG A 143 -13.56 4.34 -3.56
C ARG A 143 -14.74 4.65 -4.47
N LEU A 144 -14.95 5.93 -4.81
CA LEU A 144 -16.06 6.34 -5.67
C LEU A 144 -15.94 5.75 -7.07
N THR A 145 -14.73 5.76 -7.64
CA THR A 145 -14.48 5.23 -8.99
C THR A 145 -14.73 3.73 -9.05
N LYS A 146 -14.32 2.99 -8.01
CA LYS A 146 -14.59 1.55 -7.92
C LYS A 146 -16.06 1.23 -7.62
N ALA A 147 -16.71 2.00 -6.77
CA ALA A 147 -18.12 1.82 -6.44
C ALA A 147 -19.05 2.15 -7.62
N PHE A 148 -18.69 3.11 -8.47
CA PHE A 148 -19.51 3.57 -9.59
C PHE A 148 -20.10 2.46 -10.48
N PRO A 149 -19.31 1.53 -11.07
CA PRO A 149 -19.87 0.45 -11.89
C PRO A 149 -20.78 -0.51 -11.10
N TYR A 150 -20.50 -0.71 -9.81
CA TYR A 150 -21.30 -1.56 -8.93
C TYR A 150 -22.65 -0.91 -8.57
N GLU A 151 -22.67 0.37 -8.22
CA GLU A 151 -23.91 1.11 -7.96
C GLU A 151 -24.76 1.25 -9.23
N LYS A 152 -24.13 1.45 -10.39
CA LYS A 152 -24.83 1.45 -11.68
C LYS A 152 -25.52 0.10 -11.95
N LEU A 153 -24.83 -1.01 -11.67
CA LEU A 153 -25.39 -2.37 -11.82
C LEU A 153 -26.61 -2.57 -10.92
N LYS A 154 -26.49 -2.25 -9.62
CA LYS A 154 -27.61 -2.38 -8.65
C LYS A 154 -28.82 -1.56 -9.06
N ALA A 155 -28.58 -0.30 -9.43
CA ALA A 155 -29.64 0.58 -9.84
C ALA A 155 -30.34 0.05 -11.11
N GLY A 156 -29.59 -0.52 -12.07
CA GLY A 156 -30.15 -1.13 -13.27
C GLY A 156 -30.99 -2.38 -12.99
N ILE A 157 -30.56 -3.22 -12.05
CA ILE A 157 -31.34 -4.41 -11.64
C ILE A 157 -32.63 -4.00 -10.92
N ARG A 158 -32.56 -3.02 -10.00
CA ARG A 158 -33.76 -2.47 -9.34
C ARG A 158 -34.75 -1.90 -10.35
N TYR A 159 -34.23 -1.12 -11.31
CA TYR A 159 -35.04 -0.60 -12.40
C TYR A 159 -35.78 -1.71 -13.16
N LEU A 160 -35.12 -2.81 -13.51
CA LEU A 160 -35.75 -3.93 -14.23
C LEU A 160 -36.73 -4.74 -13.38
N THR A 161 -36.48 -4.88 -12.07
CA THR A 161 -37.29 -5.72 -11.17
C THR A 161 -38.53 -5.00 -10.64
N GLU A 162 -38.45 -3.68 -10.47
CA GLU A 162 -39.55 -2.86 -9.95
C GLU A 162 -40.50 -2.34 -11.05
N HIS A 163 -40.29 -2.69 -12.34
CA HIS A 163 -41.11 -2.20 -13.47
C HIS A 163 -41.58 -3.28 -14.46
N PRO A 164 -42.83 -3.78 -14.33
CA PRO A 164 -43.58 -4.35 -15.44
C PRO A 164 -44.56 -3.32 -16.09
N GLY A 165 -44.19 -2.04 -16.24
CA GLY A 165 -45.05 -1.03 -16.90
C GLY A 165 -44.47 0.41 -16.95
N LYS A 166 -44.84 1.18 -18.00
CA LYS A 166 -44.31 2.53 -18.34
C LYS A 166 -44.77 3.64 -17.38
N LYS A 167 -43.80 4.46 -16.97
CA LYS A 167 -43.85 5.76 -16.25
C LYS A 167 -44.17 5.72 -14.75
N SER A 168 -43.15 5.89 -13.90
CA SER A 168 -42.97 6.99 -12.92
C SER A 168 -42.04 6.60 -11.73
N MET A 169 -41.32 7.59 -11.18
CA MET A 169 -40.34 7.55 -10.06
C MET A 169 -39.03 6.73 -10.20
N GLY A 170 -39.03 5.52 -10.75
CA GLY A 170 -37.84 4.66 -10.76
C GLY A 170 -36.66 5.14 -11.62
N GLU A 171 -36.93 5.71 -12.80
CA GLU A 171 -35.90 6.35 -13.64
C GLU A 171 -35.23 7.53 -12.91
N TYR A 172 -36.02 8.34 -12.20
CA TYR A 172 -35.51 9.49 -11.46
C TYR A 172 -34.57 9.04 -10.33
N ALA A 173 -34.92 7.98 -9.59
CA ALA A 173 -34.07 7.43 -8.54
C ALA A 173 -32.77 6.83 -9.10
N TYR A 174 -32.85 6.04 -10.18
CA TYR A 174 -31.70 5.49 -10.90
C TYR A 174 -30.75 6.60 -11.37
N HIS A 175 -31.28 7.60 -12.06
CA HIS A 175 -30.50 8.72 -12.57
C HIS A 175 -29.97 9.61 -11.44
N SER A 176 -30.72 9.78 -10.34
CA SER A 176 -30.30 10.60 -9.20
C SER A 176 -29.06 10.06 -8.51
N VAL A 177 -29.01 8.77 -8.16
CA VAL A 177 -27.84 8.14 -7.49
C VAL A 177 -26.60 8.24 -8.37
N ILE A 178 -26.72 7.88 -9.66
CA ILE A 178 -25.60 7.95 -10.61
C ILE A 178 -25.14 9.39 -10.82
N LYS A 179 -26.07 10.35 -10.93
CA LYS A 179 -25.77 11.77 -11.09
C LYS A 179 -25.05 12.33 -9.86
N GLN A 180 -25.47 11.95 -8.65
CA GLN A 180 -24.81 12.34 -7.41
C GLN A 180 -23.38 11.81 -7.33
N LEU A 181 -23.16 10.52 -7.65
CA LEU A 181 -21.82 9.93 -7.69
C LEU A 181 -20.91 10.65 -8.69
N ARG A 182 -21.39 10.90 -9.92
CA ARG A 182 -20.63 11.66 -10.93
C ARG A 182 -20.28 13.06 -10.47
N LYS A 183 -21.23 13.77 -9.84
CA LYS A 183 -21.01 15.12 -9.31
C LYS A 183 -19.96 15.10 -8.20
N ARG A 184 -19.98 14.10 -7.32
CA ARG A 184 -18.98 13.94 -6.27
C ARG A 184 -17.60 13.62 -6.84
N ILE A 185 -17.50 12.68 -7.77
CA ILE A 185 -16.24 12.36 -8.48
C ILE A 185 -15.66 13.61 -9.14
N LYS A 186 -16.48 14.40 -9.85
CA LYS A 186 -16.03 15.64 -10.50
C LYS A 186 -15.49 16.63 -9.47
N ARG A 187 -16.21 16.84 -8.36
CA ARG A 187 -15.78 17.75 -7.28
C ARG A 187 -14.45 17.32 -6.67
N VAL A 188 -14.32 16.04 -6.29
CA VAL A 188 -13.09 15.50 -5.69
C VAL A 188 -11.90 15.63 -6.66
N LYS A 189 -12.09 15.37 -7.96
CA LYS A 189 -11.05 15.60 -8.98
C LYS A 189 -10.63 17.06 -9.08
N SER A 190 -11.57 18.00 -9.07
CA SER A 190 -11.26 19.43 -9.10
C SER A 190 -10.49 19.88 -7.85
N GLU A 191 -10.90 19.43 -6.66
CA GLU A 191 -10.18 19.72 -5.41
C GLU A 191 -8.75 19.15 -5.41
N LEU A 192 -8.58 17.93 -5.92
CA LEU A 192 -7.25 17.31 -6.09
C LEU A 192 -6.36 18.08 -7.07
N GLY A 193 -6.93 18.64 -8.15
CA GLY A 193 -6.21 19.46 -9.12
C GLY A 193 -5.55 20.69 -8.46
N VAL A 194 -6.32 21.44 -7.68
CA VAL A 194 -5.81 22.62 -6.96
C VAL A 194 -4.72 22.24 -5.96
N LEU A 195 -4.93 21.18 -5.18
CA LEU A 195 -3.92 20.74 -4.19
C LEU A 195 -2.65 20.20 -4.83
N ARG A 196 -2.76 19.60 -6.02
CA ARG A 196 -1.62 19.13 -6.80
C ARG A 196 -0.71 20.31 -7.20
N GLU A 197 -1.28 21.37 -7.77
CA GLU A 197 -0.52 22.55 -8.19
C GLU A 197 0.24 23.19 -7.02
N ILE A 198 -0.41 23.29 -5.85
CA ILE A 198 0.22 23.80 -4.62
C ILE A 198 1.40 22.91 -4.21
N ARG A 199 1.26 21.58 -4.28
CA ARG A 199 2.33 20.64 -3.92
C ARG A 199 3.49 20.72 -4.89
N GLU A 200 3.22 20.76 -6.19
CA GLU A 200 4.25 20.88 -7.25
C GLU A 200 5.04 22.18 -7.11
N LYS A 201 4.38 23.31 -6.78
CA LYS A 201 5.04 24.57 -6.48
C LYS A 201 5.99 24.45 -5.29
N ARG A 202 5.56 23.83 -4.18
CA ARG A 202 6.42 23.60 -3.00
C ARG A 202 7.62 22.71 -3.30
N ILE A 203 7.47 21.70 -4.15
CA ILE A 203 8.59 20.84 -4.57
C ILE A 203 9.58 21.67 -5.38
N ARG A 204 9.11 22.52 -6.29
CA ARG A 204 9.95 23.41 -7.09
C ARG A 204 10.72 24.40 -6.22
N GLU A 205 10.05 25.09 -5.31
CA GLU A 205 10.68 26.01 -4.34
C GLU A 205 11.76 25.31 -3.50
N ARG A 206 11.57 24.03 -3.13
CA ARG A 206 12.60 23.27 -2.41
C ARG A 206 13.81 22.94 -3.29
N LYS A 207 13.59 22.61 -4.57
CA LYS A 207 14.66 22.37 -5.53
C LYS A 207 15.46 23.63 -5.82
N GLU A 208 14.80 24.77 -5.92
CA GLU A 208 15.42 26.08 -6.13
C GLU A 208 16.30 26.49 -4.94
N LYS A 209 15.94 26.08 -3.71
CA LYS A 209 16.77 26.27 -2.51
C LYS A 209 18.03 25.39 -2.46
N GLY A 210 18.34 24.65 -3.52
CA GLY A 210 19.56 23.86 -3.67
C GLY A 210 19.62 22.57 -2.85
N LYS A 211 18.71 22.31 -1.93
CA LYS A 211 18.82 21.12 -1.05
C LYS A 211 18.36 19.85 -1.77
N PRO A 212 19.17 18.77 -1.80
CA PRO A 212 18.80 17.55 -2.47
C PRO A 212 17.69 16.80 -1.71
N ILE A 213 16.91 16.03 -2.46
CA ILE A 213 15.77 15.25 -1.95
C ILE A 213 16.08 13.76 -2.09
N ILE A 214 16.11 13.07 -0.95
CA ILE A 214 16.32 11.62 -0.84
C ILE A 214 15.01 10.96 -0.44
N CYS A 215 14.60 9.97 -1.23
CA CYS A 215 13.31 9.31 -1.07
C CYS A 215 13.49 7.83 -0.69
N LEU A 216 12.87 7.40 0.42
CA LEU A 216 12.87 6.00 0.86
C LEU A 216 11.65 5.29 0.30
N THR A 217 11.86 4.17 -0.39
CA THR A 217 10.80 3.34 -0.97
C THR A 217 11.10 1.84 -0.82
N GLY A 218 10.14 0.98 -1.15
CA GLY A 218 10.25 -0.47 -1.02
C GLY A 218 9.06 -1.13 -0.31
N PHE A 219 9.07 -2.45 -0.23
CA PHE A 219 7.96 -3.23 0.35
C PHE A 219 7.71 -2.91 1.83
N TYR A 220 6.48 -3.08 2.30
CA TYR A 220 6.21 -3.00 3.75
C TYR A 220 7.03 -4.03 4.51
N GLY A 221 7.35 -3.70 5.75
CA GLY A 221 8.24 -4.52 6.57
C GLY A 221 9.71 -4.47 6.16
N ALA A 222 10.10 -3.91 5.00
CA ALA A 222 11.52 -3.86 4.57
C ALA A 222 12.41 -2.99 5.49
N GLY A 223 11.81 -2.14 6.33
CA GLY A 223 12.54 -1.30 7.30
C GLY A 223 12.67 0.17 6.91
N LYS A 224 11.85 0.67 5.96
CA LYS A 224 11.82 2.08 5.55
C LYS A 224 11.75 3.05 6.72
N THR A 225 10.74 2.92 7.59
CA THR A 225 10.59 3.79 8.76
C THR A 225 11.74 3.64 9.76
N SER A 226 12.35 2.45 9.87
CA SER A 226 13.53 2.25 10.73
C SER A 226 14.76 2.97 10.19
N ILE A 227 15.02 2.88 8.88
CA ILE A 227 16.11 3.62 8.23
C ILE A 227 15.83 5.12 8.30
N PHE A 228 14.59 5.54 8.05
CA PHE A 228 14.17 6.93 8.19
C PHE A 228 14.47 7.45 9.60
N ASN A 229 14.03 6.75 10.64
CA ASN A 229 14.27 7.13 12.04
C ASN A 229 15.76 7.26 12.33
N ARG A 230 16.58 6.30 11.87
CA ARG A 230 18.02 6.32 12.09
C ARG A 230 18.71 7.49 11.37
N LEU A 231 18.33 7.79 10.13
CA LEU A 231 18.88 8.93 9.39
C LEU A 231 18.42 10.28 9.95
N THR A 232 17.26 10.35 10.60
CA THR A 232 16.65 11.61 11.05
C THR A 232 16.75 11.86 12.55
N GLY A 233 17.14 10.85 13.35
CA GLY A 233 17.06 10.88 14.81
C GLY A 233 15.63 10.79 15.37
N LEU A 234 14.61 10.61 14.51
CA LEU A 234 13.21 10.54 14.93
C LEU A 234 12.84 9.17 15.48
N SER A 235 11.75 9.14 16.27
CA SER A 235 11.19 7.90 16.85
C SER A 235 9.78 7.61 16.32
N LYS A 236 9.61 7.54 14.98
CA LYS A 236 8.32 7.13 14.39
C LYS A 236 8.00 5.68 14.74
N PRO A 237 6.72 5.31 14.96
CA PRO A 237 6.34 3.92 15.22
C PRO A 237 6.76 2.97 14.09
N VAL A 238 7.49 1.91 14.43
CA VAL A 238 7.89 0.85 13.51
C VAL A 238 7.06 -0.39 13.82
N THR A 239 6.07 -0.69 12.98
CA THR A 239 5.11 -1.78 13.26
C THR A 239 5.22 -2.98 12.32
N GLY A 240 6.05 -2.89 11.27
CA GLY A 240 6.17 -3.95 10.24
C GLY A 240 4.88 -4.18 9.42
N ARG A 241 3.83 -3.38 9.67
CA ARG A 241 2.52 -3.49 9.04
C ARG A 241 2.52 -2.80 7.66
N PRO A 242 1.71 -3.27 6.70
CA PRO A 242 1.45 -2.56 5.46
C PRO A 242 0.96 -1.12 5.68
N PHE A 243 1.38 -0.21 4.80
CA PHE A 243 0.79 1.12 4.65
C PHE A 243 0.75 2.01 5.91
N THR A 244 1.78 1.92 6.76
CA THR A 244 1.91 2.76 7.97
C THR A 244 2.19 4.23 7.67
N THR A 245 2.80 4.52 6.52
CA THR A 245 3.12 5.87 6.07
C THR A 245 2.39 6.13 4.76
N LEU A 246 1.34 6.97 4.81
CA LEU A 246 0.62 7.40 3.60
C LEU A 246 0.91 8.84 3.20
N SER A 247 1.32 9.68 4.16
CA SER A 247 1.67 11.07 3.91
C SER A 247 3.18 11.26 3.92
N SER A 248 3.74 11.67 2.79
CA SER A 248 5.15 12.07 2.70
C SER A 248 5.39 13.38 3.45
N LYS A 249 6.22 13.36 4.50
CA LYS A 249 6.74 14.58 5.14
C LYS A 249 8.22 14.71 4.83
N TYR A 250 8.59 15.89 4.36
CA TYR A 250 9.98 16.27 4.13
C TYR A 250 10.62 16.58 5.48
N TYR A 251 11.66 15.85 5.82
CA TYR A 251 12.45 16.11 7.01
C TYR A 251 13.83 16.58 6.58
N LEU A 252 14.23 17.77 7.04
CA LEU A 252 15.56 18.29 6.78
C LEU A 252 16.53 17.64 7.76
N ILE A 253 17.55 16.98 7.24
CA ILE A 253 18.70 16.54 8.03
C ILE A 253 19.89 17.44 7.72
N ASN A 254 20.68 17.73 8.74
CA ASN A 254 21.96 18.41 8.62
C ASN A 254 23.01 17.49 9.24
N ASN A 255 23.84 16.90 8.38
CA ASN A 255 24.89 15.97 8.78
C ASN A 255 26.28 16.61 8.72
N HIS A 256 26.40 17.92 8.97
CA HIS A 256 27.62 18.73 8.86
C HIS A 256 28.21 18.85 7.45
N THR A 257 28.11 17.84 6.58
CA THR A 257 28.61 17.84 5.20
C THR A 257 27.63 18.44 4.20
N LEU A 258 26.34 18.15 4.35
CA LEU A 258 25.32 18.62 3.42
C LEU A 258 23.94 18.56 4.07
N GLU A 259 23.16 19.62 3.88
CA GLU A 259 21.76 19.63 4.26
C GLU A 259 20.91 18.97 3.18
N MET A 260 20.14 17.94 3.53
CA MET A 260 19.31 17.19 2.59
C MET A 260 17.93 16.88 3.16
N PHE A 261 16.93 16.79 2.28
CA PHE A 261 15.60 16.37 2.64
C PHE A 261 15.46 14.86 2.54
N ILE A 262 14.96 14.22 3.60
CA ILE A 262 14.58 12.82 3.61
C ILE A 262 13.06 12.69 3.64
N ILE A 263 12.53 11.79 2.82
CA ILE A 263 11.10 11.48 2.73
C ILE A 263 10.87 9.98 2.92
N ASP A 264 9.98 9.63 3.86
CA ASP A 264 9.41 8.28 3.96
C ASP A 264 8.14 8.19 3.11
N THR A 265 8.06 7.21 2.21
CA THR A 265 6.93 7.04 1.28
C THR A 265 6.13 5.78 1.56
N ILE A 266 5.04 5.61 0.80
CA ILE A 266 4.16 4.46 0.88
C ILE A 266 4.95 3.18 0.62
N GLY A 267 4.79 2.20 1.52
CA GLY A 267 5.33 0.87 1.28
C GLY A 267 4.55 0.10 0.22
N PHE A 268 5.26 -0.52 -0.72
CA PHE A 268 4.64 -1.43 -1.69
C PHE A 268 4.11 -2.70 -1.00
N ALA A 269 3.10 -3.31 -1.60
CA ALA A 269 2.53 -4.61 -1.26
C ALA A 269 2.44 -5.49 -2.52
N LEU A 270 2.33 -6.81 -2.39
CA LEU A 270 2.34 -7.67 -3.58
C LEU A 270 1.09 -7.44 -4.41
N ASP A 271 1.22 -7.63 -5.72
CA ASP A 271 0.16 -7.51 -6.72
C ASP A 271 -0.72 -6.25 -6.51
N LEU A 272 -0.14 -5.10 -6.13
CA LEU A 272 -0.84 -3.82 -6.01
C LEU A 272 -1.60 -3.51 -7.31
N ASP A 273 -2.90 -3.27 -7.21
CA ASP A 273 -3.72 -2.93 -8.37
C ASP A 273 -3.23 -1.62 -8.99
N PRO A 274 -3.03 -1.55 -10.33
CA PRO A 274 -2.57 -0.33 -11.00
C PRO A 274 -3.43 0.91 -10.71
N ARG A 275 -4.74 0.73 -10.49
CA ARG A 275 -5.65 1.83 -10.15
C ARG A 275 -5.37 2.40 -8.76
N LEU A 276 -4.81 1.62 -7.83
CA LEU A 276 -4.33 2.14 -6.54
C LEU A 276 -3.09 3.01 -6.77
N VAL A 277 -2.12 2.51 -7.55
CA VAL A 277 -0.91 3.27 -7.89
C VAL A 277 -1.28 4.61 -8.51
N GLU A 278 -2.19 4.61 -9.50
CA GLU A 278 -2.70 5.82 -10.14
C GLU A 278 -3.36 6.77 -9.13
N SER A 279 -4.19 6.22 -8.23
CA SER A 279 -4.88 7.01 -7.20
C SER A 279 -3.91 7.66 -6.23
N PHE A 280 -2.73 7.08 -5.99
CA PHE A 280 -1.67 7.63 -5.13
C PHE A 280 -0.55 8.35 -5.89
N ASN A 281 -0.71 8.61 -7.19
CA ASN A 281 0.31 9.27 -8.02
C ASN A 281 0.84 10.57 -7.41
N LEU A 282 0.00 11.40 -6.78
CA LEU A 282 0.48 12.64 -6.13
C LEU A 282 1.42 12.39 -4.96
N THR A 283 1.27 11.26 -4.27
CA THR A 283 2.15 10.87 -3.16
C THR A 283 3.41 10.18 -3.69
N LEU A 284 3.30 9.45 -4.79
CA LEU A 284 4.43 8.82 -5.49
C LEU A 284 5.25 9.80 -6.34
N ASN A 285 4.70 10.97 -6.68
CA ASN A 285 5.40 12.03 -7.40
C ASN A 285 6.67 12.50 -6.67
N ASP A 286 6.70 12.42 -5.33
CA ASP A 286 7.89 12.75 -4.56
C ASP A 286 9.05 11.80 -4.92
N ILE A 287 8.77 10.53 -5.25
CA ILE A 287 9.77 9.56 -5.72
C ILE A 287 10.37 10.04 -7.04
N LYS A 288 9.53 10.40 -8.01
CA LYS A 288 10.00 10.91 -9.32
C LYS A 288 10.77 12.23 -9.18
N ALA A 289 10.30 13.10 -8.29
CA ALA A 289 10.90 14.40 -8.05
C ALA A 289 12.21 14.32 -7.26
N SER A 290 12.48 13.21 -6.57
CA SER A 290 13.70 13.03 -5.80
C SER A 290 14.96 13.01 -6.66
N ASP A 291 16.08 13.37 -6.03
CA ASP A 291 17.40 13.30 -6.63
C ASP A 291 17.95 11.87 -6.49
N ILE A 292 17.72 11.23 -5.34
CA ILE A 292 18.07 9.84 -5.09
C ILE A 292 16.88 9.08 -4.51
N VAL A 293 16.69 7.85 -5.02
CA VAL A 293 15.72 6.88 -4.52
C VAL A 293 16.46 5.75 -3.80
N LEU A 294 16.27 5.65 -2.49
CA LEU A 294 16.73 4.53 -1.69
C LEU A 294 15.66 3.42 -1.75
N LEU A 295 15.90 2.41 -2.58
CA LEU A 295 15.02 1.25 -2.67
C LEU A 295 15.44 0.22 -1.61
N ILE A 296 14.66 0.15 -0.54
CA ILE A 296 14.94 -0.67 0.63
C ILE A 296 14.35 -2.06 0.43
N VAL A 297 15.19 -3.07 0.57
CA VAL A 297 14.87 -4.48 0.34
C VAL A 297 15.31 -5.29 1.55
N ASP A 298 14.45 -6.20 2.03
CA ASP A 298 14.77 -7.09 3.14
C ASP A 298 15.59 -8.28 2.64
N ILE A 299 16.90 -8.30 2.91
CA ILE A 299 17.78 -9.38 2.44
C ILE A 299 17.53 -10.70 3.20
N SER A 300 16.85 -10.66 4.34
CA SER A 300 16.52 -11.86 5.11
C SER A 300 15.36 -12.66 4.49
N ASP A 301 14.63 -12.09 3.53
CA ASP A 301 13.60 -12.82 2.81
C ASP A 301 14.17 -14.06 2.07
N PRO A 302 13.41 -15.16 1.97
CA PRO A 302 13.73 -16.28 1.08
C PRO A 302 13.99 -15.81 -0.35
N ILE A 303 14.93 -16.43 -1.07
CA ILE A 303 15.45 -15.92 -2.35
C ILE A 303 14.36 -15.63 -3.40
N GLY A 304 13.35 -16.49 -3.51
CA GLY A 304 12.23 -16.29 -4.44
C GLY A 304 11.36 -15.08 -4.09
N ILE A 305 11.16 -14.83 -2.79
CA ILE A 305 10.39 -13.69 -2.28
C ILE A 305 11.18 -12.40 -2.46
N LEU A 306 12.46 -12.45 -2.12
CA LEU A 306 13.40 -11.36 -2.32
C LEU A 306 13.41 -10.91 -3.79
N LEU A 307 13.57 -11.85 -4.72
CA LEU A 307 13.57 -11.58 -6.15
C LEU A 307 12.21 -11.01 -6.62
N LEU A 308 11.10 -11.57 -6.15
CA LEU A 308 9.76 -11.08 -6.49
C LEU A 308 9.59 -9.62 -6.04
N LYS A 309 9.88 -9.32 -4.78
CA LYS A 309 9.75 -7.96 -4.23
C LYS A 309 10.67 -6.96 -4.95
N LEU A 310 11.89 -7.37 -5.27
CA LEU A 310 12.83 -6.55 -6.02
C LEU A 310 12.28 -6.23 -7.42
N LYS A 311 11.88 -7.26 -8.19
CA LYS A 311 11.32 -7.09 -9.54
C LYS A 311 10.07 -6.22 -9.53
N THR A 312 9.13 -6.46 -8.63
CA THR A 312 7.91 -5.67 -8.50
C THR A 312 8.22 -4.22 -8.16
N SER A 313 9.14 -3.97 -7.23
CA SER A 313 9.53 -2.59 -6.86
C SER A 313 10.16 -1.85 -8.03
N LEU A 314 11.09 -2.49 -8.75
CA LEU A 314 11.75 -1.90 -9.92
C LEU A 314 10.76 -1.63 -11.06
N GLN A 315 9.78 -2.52 -11.27
CA GLN A 315 8.71 -2.30 -12.24
C GLN A 315 7.88 -1.07 -11.88
N ILE A 316 7.44 -0.95 -10.62
CA ILE A 316 6.69 0.23 -10.15
C ILE A 316 7.51 1.51 -10.35
N LEU A 317 8.79 1.51 -9.99
CA LEU A 317 9.66 2.68 -10.18
C LEU A 317 9.83 3.05 -11.66
N ARG A 318 9.95 2.04 -12.54
CA ARG A 318 9.99 2.24 -13.99
C ARG A 318 8.70 2.85 -14.52
N ASP A 319 7.55 2.34 -14.09
CA ASP A 319 6.22 2.85 -14.50
C ASP A 319 5.99 4.29 -14.03
N LEU A 320 6.59 4.68 -12.90
CA LEU A 320 6.62 6.06 -12.40
C LEU A 320 7.61 6.96 -13.16
N GLY A 321 8.44 6.41 -14.05
CA GLY A 321 9.46 7.12 -14.81
C GLY A 321 10.70 7.47 -13.99
N VAL A 322 11.02 6.67 -12.96
CA VAL A 322 12.28 6.78 -12.22
C VAL A 322 13.37 6.08 -13.01
N THR A 323 14.46 6.80 -13.28
CA THR A 323 15.62 6.28 -13.99
C THR A 323 16.53 5.49 -13.04
N HIS A 324 17.23 4.48 -13.58
CA HIS A 324 18.02 3.54 -12.78
C HIS A 324 19.22 4.20 -12.09
N ASP A 325 19.80 5.23 -12.71
CA ASP A 325 20.89 6.06 -12.17
C ASP A 325 20.50 6.79 -10.88
N LYS A 326 19.22 7.03 -10.61
CA LYS A 326 18.77 7.62 -9.33
C LYS A 326 18.65 6.62 -8.19
N ILE A 327 18.66 5.33 -8.49
CA ILE A 327 18.33 4.29 -7.52
C ILE A 327 19.61 3.83 -6.80
N ILE A 328 19.52 3.70 -5.48
CA ILE A 328 20.48 2.96 -4.65
C ILE A 328 19.69 1.86 -3.95
N LEU A 329 20.13 0.61 -4.12
CA LEU A 329 19.56 -0.55 -3.45
C LEU A 329 20.09 -0.61 -2.01
N VAL A 330 19.18 -0.57 -1.05
CA VAL A 330 19.52 -0.67 0.37
C VAL A 330 19.08 -2.04 0.87
N LEU A 331 20.01 -2.98 0.90
CA LEU A 331 19.81 -4.36 1.33
C LEU A 331 19.85 -4.40 2.86
N ASN A 332 18.67 -4.24 3.47
CA ASN A 332 18.49 -4.09 4.90
C ASN A 332 18.26 -5.42 5.61
N LYS A 333 18.50 -5.42 6.94
CA LYS A 333 18.36 -6.54 7.87
C LYS A 333 19.43 -7.62 7.73
N ILE A 334 20.66 -7.19 7.46
CA ILE A 334 21.83 -8.08 7.48
C ILE A 334 22.02 -8.75 8.86
N ASP A 335 21.54 -8.13 9.94
CA ASP A 335 21.56 -8.70 11.31
C ASP A 335 20.79 -10.01 11.48
N LYS A 336 19.97 -10.41 10.50
CA LYS A 336 19.15 -11.62 10.57
C LYS A 336 19.74 -12.84 9.87
N ILE A 337 20.79 -12.66 9.07
CA ILE A 337 21.37 -13.71 8.25
C ILE A 337 22.89 -13.68 8.35
N ASN A 338 23.54 -14.81 8.12
CA ASN A 338 25.00 -14.87 8.19
C ASN A 338 25.64 -14.38 6.88
N GLU A 339 26.95 -14.09 6.95
CA GLU A 339 27.72 -13.56 5.82
C GLU A 339 27.73 -14.50 4.60
N SER A 340 27.74 -15.82 4.83
CA SER A 340 27.68 -16.82 3.75
C SER A 340 26.37 -16.73 2.97
N GLU A 341 25.24 -16.58 3.67
CA GLU A 341 23.93 -16.41 3.04
C GLU A 341 23.82 -15.08 2.30
N ILE A 342 24.36 -13.99 2.86
CA ILE A 342 24.44 -12.68 2.18
C ILE A 342 25.18 -12.83 0.86
N LYS A 343 26.39 -13.41 0.86
CA LYS A 343 27.20 -13.64 -0.35
C LYS A 343 26.44 -14.46 -1.39
N LYS A 344 25.81 -15.56 -0.99
CA LYS A 344 24.98 -16.40 -1.88
C LYS A 344 23.84 -15.60 -2.51
N LYS A 345 23.12 -14.79 -1.73
CA LYS A 345 22.02 -13.95 -2.22
C LYS A 345 22.50 -12.86 -3.18
N ILE A 346 23.63 -12.21 -2.90
CA ILE A 346 24.22 -11.20 -3.79
C ILE A 346 24.62 -11.82 -5.13
N VAL A 347 25.31 -12.98 -5.11
CA VAL A 347 25.72 -13.69 -6.33
C VAL A 347 24.49 -14.06 -7.17
N PHE A 348 23.44 -14.60 -6.53
CA PHE A 348 22.19 -14.93 -7.22
C PHE A 348 21.51 -13.68 -7.82
N LEU A 349 21.53 -12.56 -7.10
CA LEU A 349 20.92 -11.31 -7.56
C LEU A 349 21.77 -10.55 -8.58
N HIS A 350 23.03 -10.93 -8.81
CA HIS A 350 23.98 -10.19 -9.63
C HIS A 350 23.39 -9.76 -10.98
N GLY A 351 22.72 -10.66 -11.71
CA GLY A 351 22.09 -10.34 -13.00
C GLY A 351 20.93 -9.33 -12.94
N TYR A 352 20.38 -9.07 -11.75
CA TYR A 352 19.29 -8.12 -11.51
C TYR A 352 19.76 -6.80 -10.90
N ILE A 353 20.86 -6.84 -10.13
CA ILE A 353 21.35 -5.70 -9.36
C ILE A 353 22.63 -5.07 -9.93
N SER A 354 23.29 -5.68 -10.91
CA SER A 354 24.58 -5.24 -11.45
C SER A 354 24.58 -3.79 -11.97
N VAL A 355 23.46 -3.33 -12.49
CA VAL A 355 23.30 -1.95 -12.99
C VAL A 355 22.98 -0.93 -11.89
N PHE A 356 22.83 -1.37 -10.65
CA PHE A 356 22.48 -0.53 -9.52
C PHE A 356 23.61 -0.52 -8.49
N GLU A 357 23.85 0.65 -7.91
CA GLU A 357 24.61 0.69 -6.67
C GLU A 357 23.80 0.03 -5.56
N TYR A 358 24.46 -0.79 -4.74
CA TYR A 358 23.86 -1.33 -3.53
C TYR A 358 24.72 -1.09 -2.30
N VAL A 359 24.07 -1.17 -1.13
CA VAL A 359 24.70 -1.13 0.20
C VAL A 359 24.00 -2.11 1.12
N LEU A 360 24.80 -2.77 1.97
CA LEU A 360 24.35 -3.68 3.01
C LEU A 360 24.15 -2.89 4.29
N VAL A 361 22.97 -2.97 4.92
CA VAL A 361 22.71 -2.24 6.17
C VAL A 361 21.92 -3.07 7.17
N SER A 362 22.07 -2.73 8.44
CA SER A 362 21.07 -3.06 9.47
C SER A 362 20.55 -1.78 10.10
N ALA A 363 19.28 -1.46 9.82
CA ALA A 363 18.59 -0.37 10.50
C ALA A 363 18.53 -0.58 12.03
N LYS A 364 18.58 -1.84 12.49
CA LYS A 364 18.52 -2.20 13.90
C LYS A 364 19.84 -1.90 14.59
N THR A 365 20.96 -2.41 14.08
CA THR A 365 22.29 -2.24 14.72
C THR A 365 22.95 -0.92 14.35
N GLY A 366 22.66 -0.38 13.16
CA GLY A 366 23.33 0.80 12.60
C GLY A 366 24.49 0.45 11.67
N GLU A 367 24.81 -0.83 11.51
CA GLU A 367 25.84 -1.30 10.59
C GLU A 367 25.54 -0.88 9.14
N GLY A 368 26.58 -0.45 8.42
CA GLY A 368 26.52 -0.03 7.01
C GLY A 368 25.95 1.37 6.75
N PHE A 369 25.59 2.15 7.77
CA PHE A 369 25.03 3.50 7.58
C PHE A 369 26.06 4.53 7.11
N GLU A 370 27.32 4.39 7.51
CA GLU A 370 28.40 5.23 7.02
C GLU A 370 28.60 5.02 5.52
N ASP A 371 28.67 3.76 5.07
CA ASP A 371 28.72 3.41 3.64
C ASP A 371 27.51 3.92 2.85
N LEU A 372 26.32 3.86 3.45
CA LEU A 372 25.10 4.39 2.85
C LEU A 372 25.21 5.91 2.64
N LEU A 373 25.65 6.65 3.65
CA LEU A 373 25.85 8.10 3.55
C LEU A 373 26.90 8.44 2.51
N ASN A 374 28.03 7.73 2.50
CA ASN A 374 29.10 7.94 1.52
C ASN A 374 28.62 7.73 0.08
N LYS A 375 27.82 6.68 -0.17
CA LYS A 375 27.21 6.44 -1.50
C LYS A 375 26.21 7.53 -1.89
N ILE A 376 25.40 8.01 -0.93
CA ILE A 376 24.50 9.14 -1.16
C ILE A 376 25.31 10.37 -1.56
N TYR A 377 26.35 10.73 -0.82
CA TYR A 377 27.18 11.89 -1.12
C TYR A 377 27.88 11.78 -2.47
N ARG A 378 28.47 10.62 -2.78
CA ARG A 378 29.11 10.37 -4.08
C ARG A 378 28.13 10.56 -5.23
N LYS A 379 26.94 9.97 -5.14
CA LYS A 379 25.92 10.10 -6.18
C LYS A 379 25.38 11.53 -6.30
N LEU A 380 25.26 12.26 -5.19
CA LEU A 380 24.90 13.68 -5.21
C LEU A 380 26.00 14.53 -5.84
N TYR A 381 27.27 14.21 -5.64
CA TYR A 381 28.40 14.89 -6.27
C TYR A 381 28.39 14.72 -7.79
N GLU A 382 28.18 13.49 -8.27
CA GLU A 382 28.10 13.18 -9.70
C GLU A 382 26.94 13.90 -10.40
N THR A 383 25.80 14.03 -9.71
CA THR A 383 24.57 14.59 -10.29
C THR A 383 24.41 16.09 -10.06
N LYS A 384 25.02 16.65 -9.01
CA LYS A 384 24.90 18.05 -8.59
C LYS A 384 26.19 18.56 -7.91
N PRO A 385 27.30 18.70 -8.66
CA PRO A 385 28.61 19.05 -8.10
C PRO A 385 28.63 20.42 -7.39
N ALA A 386 27.81 21.38 -7.84
CA ALA A 386 27.70 22.71 -7.23
C ALA A 386 27.18 22.71 -5.78
N LEU A 387 26.53 21.63 -5.33
CA LEU A 387 25.96 21.56 -3.97
C LEU A 387 26.98 21.25 -2.88
N LEU A 388 28.12 20.67 -3.24
CA LEU A 388 29.15 20.23 -2.29
C LEU A 388 30.32 21.22 -2.17
N GLN A 389 30.47 22.16 -3.11
CA GLN A 389 31.46 23.24 -3.03
C GLN A 389 31.11 24.30 -1.96
N VAL A 390 29.82 24.50 -1.66
CA VAL A 390 29.39 25.49 -0.65
C VAL A 390 29.67 24.99 0.78
N ALA A 391 29.81 23.68 0.99
CA ALA A 391 30.08 23.09 2.31
C ALA A 391 31.57 23.16 2.70
N SER A 392 32.49 23.30 1.74
CA SER A 392 33.93 23.46 2.00
C SER A 392 34.35 24.90 2.30
N ASP A 393 33.52 25.89 1.95
CA ASP A 393 33.84 27.31 2.15
C ASP A 393 33.28 27.88 3.47
N THR A 394 32.68 27.03 4.33
CA THR A 394 32.12 27.41 5.64
C THR A 394 32.83 26.79 6.86
N THR A 395 33.97 26.12 6.64
CA THR A 395 34.96 25.80 7.68
C THR A 395 36.08 26.81 7.66
#